data_AF-A0A922M2T4-F1
#
_entry.id   AF-A0A922M2T4-F1
#
_cell.length_a   1.000
_cell.length_b   1.000
_cell.length_c   1.000
_cell.angle_alpha   90.00
_cell.angle_beta   90.00
_cell.angle_gamma   90.00
#
_symmetry.space_group_name_H-M   'P 1'
#
loop_
_entity.id
_entity.type
_entity.pdbx_description
1 polymer ?
#
loop_
_entity_poly.entity_id
_entity_poly.type
_entity_poly.pdbx_seq_one_letter_code
_entity_poly.pdbx_strand_id
1 'polypeptide(L)'
;MRLLRLVSIIVHKYHAVLVTECEIFLSLTIKFLDPDKPMWQRALALEVLHKMTIQPNLLKAFCECYDMKPHATNIFQDIVNALGAYVQSLFVASNVNTAAGSAGIPQQSGFYWKGVWLPLCVTFEPGTAKSVYIEMLDRSEAPAIQDGYGISVAYACLMEIIRSIAISVEGNEYFRLQELYEDIQNDTEEREVNSNKNVNSKDTEEKTDKMITNNSHNGEADQNSNVVQKIDDVEEKEKQLRLQLLKSSWCGLVWGLSVLAEASIGELENILRAIQTLARVSGKVGHSVGRDACVSALCRCALPAQYVVPALGALGALPCPWRREPPPPPDPDYRHQVVWVGTPLPSASLPTGQQQSFVMVTSRHVTAMKALLCAAQRDGDTIQQAWLPVLTTLQHLVWILGLKPSTGGSMKASRASADANAVMSTSAVMADLPGLHSPLDIKIRDIDKEPSLFAVAKLLETGLANMHRIEVMWRPITNHLLEVCQHPHIRMREWGVEAITYLVQAAFQYHHNNPCLVTEARERLLLEPLSELCAVRQCDVRARQLECAARLLHSRGDQLGAAWPLMMEIISAISSHHR
;
A
#
# COMPACT_ATOMS: atom_id res chain seq x y z
N MET A 1 20.60 -7.73 -34.69
CA MET A 1 21.69 -7.79 -33.69
C MET A 1 22.61 -6.56 -33.72
N ARG A 2 23.54 -6.45 -34.68
CA ARG A 2 24.57 -5.38 -34.72
C ARG A 2 24.00 -3.96 -34.67
N LEU A 3 22.95 -3.69 -35.45
CA LEU A 3 22.27 -2.39 -35.47
C LEU A 3 21.68 -2.02 -34.09
N LEU A 4 20.97 -2.94 -33.42
CA LEU A 4 20.36 -2.68 -32.12
C LEU A 4 21.41 -2.44 -31.01
N ARG A 5 22.59 -3.06 -31.10
CA ARG A 5 23.72 -2.73 -30.20
C ARG A 5 24.23 -1.31 -30.42
N LEU A 6 24.41 -0.92 -31.68
CA LEU A 6 24.83 0.45 -32.01
C LEU A 6 23.78 1.45 -31.54
N VAL A 7 22.49 1.19 -31.77
CA VAL A 7 21.39 2.01 -31.25
C VAL A 7 21.46 2.12 -29.73
N SER A 8 21.63 1.01 -29.01
CA SER A 8 21.76 1.01 -27.54
C SER A 8 22.93 1.89 -27.06
N ILE A 9 24.10 1.79 -27.72
CA ILE A 9 25.28 2.62 -27.38
C ILE A 9 25.06 4.09 -27.73
N ILE A 10 24.46 4.37 -28.89
CA ILE A 10 24.20 5.74 -29.36
C ILE A 10 23.25 6.45 -28.41
N VAL A 11 22.11 5.83 -28.10
CA VAL A 11 21.13 6.41 -27.18
C VAL A 11 21.75 6.61 -25.80
N HIS A 12 22.49 5.62 -25.30
CA HIS A 12 23.11 5.72 -23.99
C HIS A 12 24.12 6.88 -23.87
N LYS A 13 25.03 7.02 -24.84
CA LYS A 13 26.13 8.00 -24.77
C LYS A 13 25.83 9.36 -25.40
N TYR A 14 24.94 9.42 -26.38
CA TYR A 14 24.74 10.58 -27.24
C TYR A 14 23.31 11.14 -27.24
N HIS A 15 22.42 10.70 -26.33
CA HIS A 15 21.04 11.21 -26.24
C HIS A 15 20.95 12.74 -26.12
N ALA A 16 21.88 13.38 -25.41
CA ALA A 16 21.89 14.84 -25.23
C ALA A 16 22.29 15.62 -26.50
N VAL A 17 23.09 15.00 -27.38
CA VAL A 17 23.61 15.65 -28.61
C VAL A 17 22.73 15.32 -29.82
N LEU A 18 22.30 14.07 -29.93
CA LEU A 18 21.54 13.54 -31.07
C LEU A 18 20.06 13.32 -30.70
N VAL A 19 19.41 14.38 -30.21
CA VAL A 19 18.03 14.30 -29.68
C VAL A 19 17.05 13.73 -30.72
N THR A 20 17.08 14.22 -31.97
CA THR A 20 16.17 13.80 -33.04
C THR A 20 16.42 12.37 -33.53
N GLU A 21 17.69 11.99 -33.71
CA GLU A 21 18.03 10.63 -34.14
C GLU A 21 17.71 9.61 -33.06
N CYS A 22 17.98 9.95 -31.79
CA CYS A 22 17.64 9.10 -30.66
C CYS A 22 16.11 8.95 -30.50
N GLU A 23 15.33 10.00 -30.78
CA GLU A 23 13.86 9.92 -30.84
C GLU A 23 13.41 8.87 -31.86
N ILE A 24 13.92 8.97 -33.10
CA ILE A 24 13.60 8.03 -34.18
C ILE A 24 13.99 6.59 -33.80
N PHE A 25 15.19 6.39 -33.24
CA PHE A 25 15.67 5.08 -32.82
C PHE A 25 14.85 4.49 -31.67
N LEU A 26 14.45 5.31 -30.70
CA LEU A 26 13.60 4.89 -29.58
C LEU A 26 12.20 4.52 -30.08
N SER A 27 11.57 5.36 -30.92
CA SER A 27 10.27 5.03 -31.53
C SER A 27 10.33 3.75 -32.38
N LEU A 28 11.42 3.52 -33.10
CA LEU A 28 11.61 2.28 -33.87
C LEU A 28 11.78 1.07 -32.96
N THR A 29 12.52 1.22 -31.85
CA THR A 29 12.70 0.15 -30.85
C THR A 29 11.36 -0.21 -30.20
N ILE A 30 10.51 0.78 -29.92
CA ILE A 30 9.15 0.56 -29.41
C ILE A 30 8.31 -0.22 -30.42
N LYS A 31 8.33 0.17 -31.71
CA LYS A 31 7.63 -0.55 -32.79
C LYS A 31 8.11 -2.00 -32.99
N PHE A 32 9.30 -2.35 -32.52
CA PHE A 32 9.74 -3.75 -32.54
C PHE A 32 9.06 -4.62 -31.48
N LEU A 33 8.31 -4.04 -30.53
CA LEU A 33 7.51 -4.79 -29.55
C LEU A 33 6.14 -5.23 -30.09
N ASP A 34 5.72 -4.72 -31.24
CA ASP A 34 4.43 -5.03 -31.86
C ASP A 34 4.22 -6.55 -32.05
N PRO A 35 2.99 -7.06 -31.89
CA PRO A 35 2.70 -8.49 -31.98
C PRO A 35 2.98 -9.09 -33.36
N ASP A 36 2.98 -8.27 -34.42
CA ASP A 36 3.26 -8.68 -35.79
C ASP A 36 4.74 -8.99 -36.05
N LYS A 37 5.63 -8.57 -35.13
CA LYS A 37 7.07 -8.81 -35.26
C LYS A 37 7.44 -10.21 -34.77
N PRO A 38 8.42 -10.87 -35.38
CA PRO A 38 8.88 -12.18 -34.91
C PRO A 38 9.43 -12.05 -33.49
N MET A 39 9.20 -13.08 -32.67
CA MET A 39 9.55 -13.07 -31.24
C MET A 39 11.00 -12.65 -30.98
N TRP A 40 11.94 -13.08 -31.83
CA TRP A 40 13.37 -12.76 -31.69
C TRP A 40 13.66 -11.26 -31.83
N GLN A 41 12.92 -10.54 -32.67
CA GLN A 41 13.04 -9.08 -32.74
C GLN A 41 12.48 -8.43 -31.49
N ARG A 42 11.32 -8.91 -31.02
CA ARG A 42 10.67 -8.41 -29.81
C ARG A 42 11.57 -8.58 -28.58
N ALA A 43 12.20 -9.75 -28.41
CA ALA A 43 13.13 -10.01 -27.30
C ALA A 43 14.37 -9.12 -27.34
N LEU A 44 14.93 -8.86 -28.52
CA LEU A 44 16.08 -7.97 -28.66
C LEU A 44 15.72 -6.52 -28.33
N ALA A 45 14.55 -6.06 -28.77
CA ALA A 45 14.05 -4.74 -28.40
C ALA A 45 13.88 -4.64 -26.87
N LEU A 46 13.34 -5.68 -26.22
CA LEU A 46 13.23 -5.74 -24.77
C LEU A 46 14.59 -5.70 -24.06
N GLU A 47 15.62 -6.42 -24.54
CA GLU A 47 16.96 -6.35 -23.95
C GLU A 47 17.57 -4.93 -24.06
N VAL A 48 17.35 -4.25 -25.19
CA VAL A 48 17.79 -2.86 -25.38
C VAL A 48 17.07 -1.94 -24.40
N LEU A 49 15.74 -2.05 -24.28
CA LEU A 49 14.95 -1.27 -23.34
C LEU A 49 15.35 -1.55 -21.89
N HIS A 50 15.59 -2.81 -21.53
CA HIS A 50 15.99 -3.19 -20.17
C HIS A 50 17.30 -2.49 -19.76
N LYS A 51 18.30 -2.47 -20.65
CA LYS A 51 19.55 -1.73 -20.41
C LYS A 51 19.34 -0.23 -20.21
N MET A 52 18.32 0.34 -20.83
CA MET A 52 17.98 1.76 -20.68
C MET A 52 17.21 2.04 -19.38
N THR A 53 16.26 1.18 -19.01
CA THR A 53 15.37 1.38 -17.85
C THR A 53 16.06 1.24 -16.50
N ILE A 54 17.18 0.51 -16.44
CA ILE A 54 17.99 0.37 -15.22
C ILE A 54 18.64 1.68 -14.79
N GLN A 55 18.83 2.61 -15.74
CA GLN A 55 19.59 3.82 -15.49
C GLN A 55 18.67 5.01 -15.17
N PRO A 56 18.60 5.46 -13.90
CA PRO A 56 17.68 6.54 -13.52
C PRO A 56 18.01 7.85 -14.22
N ASN A 57 19.29 8.16 -14.40
CA ASN A 57 19.74 9.39 -15.09
C ASN A 57 19.35 9.41 -16.57
N LEU A 58 19.34 8.24 -17.23
CA LEU A 58 18.94 8.15 -18.63
C LEU A 58 17.43 8.34 -18.78
N LEU A 59 16.62 7.78 -17.87
CA LEU A 59 15.17 8.00 -17.87
C LEU A 59 14.81 9.47 -17.59
N LYS A 60 15.53 10.12 -16.64
CA LYS A 60 15.42 11.57 -16.42
C LYS A 60 15.69 12.34 -17.72
N ALA A 61 16.80 12.03 -18.39
CA ALA A 61 17.16 12.67 -19.64
C ALA A 61 16.12 12.45 -20.76
N PHE A 62 15.48 11.28 -20.85
CA PHE A 62 14.39 11.06 -21.80
C PHE A 62 13.19 11.98 -21.52
N CYS A 63 12.80 12.13 -20.26
CA CYS A 63 11.72 13.06 -19.92
C CYS A 63 12.08 14.52 -20.21
N GLU A 64 13.30 14.96 -19.89
CA GLU A 64 13.77 16.32 -20.16
C GLU A 64 13.86 16.63 -21.67
N CYS A 65 14.39 15.67 -22.44
CA CYS A 65 14.63 15.86 -23.87
C CYS A 65 13.35 15.75 -24.71
N TYR A 66 12.37 14.95 -24.28
CA TYR A 66 11.18 14.57 -25.05
C TYR A 66 9.88 14.95 -24.34
N ASP A 67 9.46 14.22 -23.30
CA ASP A 67 8.13 14.35 -22.67
C ASP A 67 7.83 15.73 -22.05
N MET A 68 8.84 16.55 -21.74
CA MET A 68 8.65 17.91 -21.25
C MET A 68 8.45 18.95 -22.37
N LYS A 69 8.69 18.57 -23.63
CA LYS A 69 8.57 19.49 -24.78
C LYS A 69 7.19 19.34 -25.44
N PRO A 70 6.42 20.43 -25.59
CA PRO A 70 5.03 20.36 -26.07
C PRO A 70 4.87 19.91 -27.53
N HIS A 71 5.94 19.91 -28.32
CA HIS A 71 5.93 19.54 -29.74
C HIS A 71 6.76 18.28 -30.04
N ALA A 72 7.33 17.64 -29.01
CA ALA A 72 8.06 16.37 -29.17
C ALA A 72 7.14 15.19 -28.89
N THR A 73 7.54 13.99 -29.33
CA THR A 73 6.84 12.77 -28.94
C THR A 73 7.11 12.43 -27.46
N ASN A 74 6.13 11.87 -26.76
CA ASN A 74 6.29 11.45 -25.36
C ASN A 74 6.96 10.07 -25.30
N ILE A 75 8.23 10.01 -25.69
CA ILE A 75 8.99 8.76 -25.81
C ILE A 75 8.96 7.94 -24.52
N PHE A 76 9.13 8.57 -23.35
CA PHE A 76 9.14 7.81 -22.11
C PHE A 76 7.76 7.21 -21.82
N GLN A 77 6.69 7.98 -21.96
CA GLN A 77 5.31 7.47 -21.89
C GLN A 77 5.08 6.31 -22.86
N ASP A 78 5.54 6.42 -24.11
CA ASP A 78 5.37 5.40 -25.14
C ASP A 78 6.14 4.10 -24.81
N ILE A 79 7.35 4.19 -24.25
CA ILE A 79 8.12 3.02 -23.78
C ILE A 79 7.32 2.26 -22.72
N VAL A 80 6.81 2.96 -21.70
CA VAL A 80 6.10 2.34 -20.59
C VAL A 80 4.78 1.71 -21.06
N ASN A 81 4.03 2.42 -21.91
CA ASN A 81 2.78 1.91 -22.47
C ASN A 81 3.01 0.71 -23.37
N ALA A 82 4.06 0.71 -24.19
CA ALA A 82 4.41 -0.40 -25.06
C ALA A 82 4.85 -1.64 -24.27
N LEU A 83 5.57 -1.48 -23.15
CA LEU A 83 5.88 -2.59 -22.24
C LEU A 83 4.61 -3.21 -21.64
N GLY A 84 3.67 -2.38 -21.18
CA GLY A 84 2.36 -2.86 -20.71
C GLY A 84 1.59 -3.59 -21.82
N ALA A 85 1.59 -3.04 -23.04
CA ALA A 85 0.85 -3.60 -24.16
C ALA A 85 1.50 -4.91 -24.64
N TYR A 86 2.83 -4.99 -24.59
CA TYR A 86 3.58 -6.21 -24.84
C TYR A 86 3.14 -7.33 -23.90
N VAL A 87 3.16 -7.08 -22.57
CA VAL A 87 2.71 -8.05 -21.55
C VAL A 87 1.30 -8.56 -21.86
N GLN A 88 0.40 -7.66 -22.24
CA GLN A 88 -0.97 -8.04 -22.57
C GLN A 88 -1.10 -8.85 -23.86
N SER A 89 -0.37 -8.46 -24.90
CA SER A 89 -0.37 -9.16 -26.17
C SER A 89 0.00 -10.63 -26.01
N LEU A 90 0.87 -10.96 -25.04
CA LEU A 90 1.27 -12.34 -24.75
C LEU A 90 0.12 -13.19 -24.21
N PHE A 91 -0.86 -12.61 -23.54
CA PHE A 91 -2.02 -13.33 -23.03
C PHE A 91 -3.21 -13.35 -24.01
N VAL A 92 -3.29 -12.40 -24.98
CA VAL A 92 -4.32 -12.40 -26.04
C VAL A 92 -3.91 -13.27 -27.23
N ALA A 93 -2.65 -13.16 -27.67
CA ALA A 93 -2.17 -13.80 -28.91
C ALA A 93 -1.99 -15.31 -28.77
N SER A 94 -1.93 -15.83 -27.54
CA SER A 94 -1.64 -17.24 -27.24
C SER A 94 -2.87 -18.16 -27.34
N ASN A 95 -3.74 -17.93 -28.33
CA ASN A 95 -4.78 -18.89 -28.74
C ASN A 95 -4.22 -20.12 -29.49
N VAL A 96 -2.90 -20.22 -29.64
CA VAL A 96 -2.23 -21.26 -30.40
C VAL A 96 -1.00 -21.75 -29.62
N ASN A 97 -1.06 -22.99 -29.12
CA ASN A 97 0.06 -23.90 -28.81
C ASN A 97 0.49 -24.26 -27.37
N THR A 98 -0.20 -23.85 -26.32
CA THR A 98 -0.03 -24.56 -25.03
C THR A 98 -1.36 -24.70 -24.33
N ALA A 99 -2.15 -25.70 -24.74
CA ALA A 99 -3.10 -26.27 -23.81
C ALA A 99 -2.28 -26.71 -22.59
N ALA A 100 -2.63 -26.21 -21.40
CA ALA A 100 -2.28 -26.85 -20.14
C ALA A 100 -2.99 -28.21 -20.08
N GLY A 101 -2.66 -29.12 -21.00
CA GLY A 101 -3.13 -30.48 -21.04
C GLY A 101 -2.36 -31.28 -20.02
N SER A 102 -3.06 -31.69 -18.95
CA SER A 102 -2.81 -32.96 -18.25
C SER A 102 -1.42 -33.23 -17.65
N ALA A 103 -0.54 -32.24 -17.50
CA ALA A 103 0.71 -32.37 -16.75
C ALA A 103 0.78 -31.27 -15.69
N GLY A 104 1.06 -31.67 -14.45
CA GLY A 104 1.12 -30.80 -13.28
C GLY A 104 1.91 -29.52 -13.54
N ILE A 105 1.41 -28.43 -12.96
CA ILE A 105 2.01 -27.10 -13.05
C ILE A 105 3.45 -27.20 -12.51
N PRO A 106 4.47 -26.73 -13.24
CA PRO A 106 5.84 -26.78 -12.75
C PRO A 106 6.00 -25.94 -11.49
N GLN A 107 6.87 -26.39 -10.58
CA GLN A 107 7.20 -25.77 -9.27
C GLN A 107 7.97 -24.43 -9.40
N GLN A 108 7.92 -23.79 -10.58
CA GLN A 108 8.68 -22.59 -10.94
C GLN A 108 7.76 -21.37 -11.00
N SER A 109 8.26 -20.21 -10.53
CA SER A 109 7.58 -18.92 -10.67
C SER A 109 7.18 -18.64 -12.12
N GLY A 110 6.02 -18.04 -12.33
CA GLY A 110 5.54 -17.74 -13.68
C GLY A 110 4.17 -17.06 -13.69
N PHE A 111 3.63 -16.90 -14.89
CA PHE A 111 2.36 -16.22 -15.13
C PHE A 111 1.37 -17.13 -15.83
N TYR A 112 0.19 -17.30 -15.23
CA TYR A 112 -0.91 -18.09 -15.77
C TYR A 112 -2.14 -17.22 -15.97
N TRP A 113 -2.68 -17.19 -17.18
CA TRP A 113 -3.92 -16.48 -17.48
C TRP A 113 -4.67 -17.12 -18.64
N LYS A 114 -5.99 -17.35 -18.47
CA LYS A 114 -6.90 -17.87 -19.51
C LYS A 114 -6.34 -19.09 -20.28
N GLY A 115 -5.78 -20.07 -19.56
CA GLY A 115 -5.22 -21.28 -20.17
C GLY A 115 -3.78 -21.16 -20.67
N VAL A 116 -3.21 -19.95 -20.71
CA VAL A 116 -1.84 -19.68 -21.17
C VAL A 116 -0.89 -19.70 -19.98
N TRP A 117 0.17 -20.51 -20.05
CA TRP A 117 1.26 -20.54 -19.07
C TRP A 117 2.54 -19.94 -19.65
N LEU A 118 3.09 -18.94 -18.97
CA LEU A 118 4.36 -18.31 -19.31
C LEU A 118 5.32 -18.44 -18.11
N PRO A 119 6.34 -19.32 -18.17
CA PRO A 119 7.29 -19.49 -17.08
C PRO A 119 8.21 -18.27 -16.95
N LEU A 120 8.61 -17.95 -15.72
CA LEU A 120 9.66 -16.96 -15.46
C LEU A 120 11.02 -17.63 -15.61
N CYS A 121 11.64 -17.47 -16.78
CA CYS A 121 12.88 -18.17 -17.12
C CYS A 121 14.14 -17.47 -16.62
N VAL A 122 14.06 -16.16 -16.38
CA VAL A 122 15.19 -15.36 -15.92
C VAL A 122 14.70 -14.37 -14.87
N THR A 123 15.35 -14.36 -13.72
CA THR A 123 15.23 -13.31 -12.72
C THR A 123 16.48 -12.44 -12.79
N PHE A 124 16.29 -11.13 -12.68
CA PHE A 124 17.39 -10.17 -12.68
C PHE A 124 17.52 -9.60 -11.28
N GLU A 125 18.75 -9.51 -10.78
CA GLU A 125 19.02 -8.76 -9.55
C GLU A 125 18.74 -7.27 -9.80
N PRO A 126 18.12 -6.56 -8.85
CA PRO A 126 17.78 -5.15 -9.03
C PRO A 126 18.98 -4.31 -9.49
N GLY A 127 18.79 -3.56 -10.57
CA GLY A 127 19.83 -2.72 -11.16
C GLY A 127 20.82 -3.43 -12.08
N THR A 128 20.59 -4.71 -12.42
CA THR A 128 21.44 -5.46 -13.36
C THR A 128 20.69 -5.81 -14.66
N ALA A 129 21.33 -5.59 -15.80
CA ALA A 129 20.86 -6.10 -17.09
C ALA A 129 21.84 -7.12 -17.62
N LYS A 130 21.33 -8.30 -17.95
CA LYS A 130 22.07 -9.29 -18.75
C LYS A 130 21.44 -9.33 -20.13
N SER A 131 22.28 -9.22 -21.16
CA SER A 131 21.86 -9.45 -22.54
C SER A 131 22.36 -10.79 -23.01
N VAL A 132 21.42 -11.64 -23.43
CA VAL A 132 21.73 -13.00 -23.86
C VAL A 132 21.77 -13.04 -25.37
N TYR A 133 20.75 -12.49 -26.03
CA TYR A 133 20.58 -12.60 -27.47
C TYR A 133 21.25 -11.47 -28.23
N ILE A 134 21.30 -10.23 -27.70
CA ILE A 134 21.93 -9.11 -28.42
C ILE A 134 23.44 -9.35 -28.64
N GLU A 135 24.06 -10.18 -27.81
CA GLU A 135 25.49 -10.51 -27.85
C GLU A 135 25.81 -11.66 -28.80
N MET A 136 24.81 -12.41 -29.28
CA MET A 136 24.99 -13.53 -30.21
C MET A 136 25.23 -13.04 -31.66
N LEU A 137 26.46 -12.60 -31.95
CA LEU A 137 26.85 -11.97 -33.21
C LEU A 137 27.24 -12.92 -34.35
N ASP A 138 27.46 -14.20 -34.02
CA ASP A 138 28.11 -15.16 -34.93
C ASP A 138 27.14 -16.09 -35.65
N ARG A 139 25.82 -15.95 -35.41
CA ARG A 139 24.80 -16.78 -36.07
C ARG A 139 24.21 -16.07 -37.28
N SER A 140 24.21 -16.75 -38.43
CA SER A 140 23.54 -16.31 -39.67
C SER A 140 22.01 -16.49 -39.61
N GLU A 141 21.52 -17.37 -38.76
CA GLU A 141 20.10 -17.68 -38.59
C GLU A 141 19.49 -16.99 -37.37
N ALA A 142 18.16 -16.79 -37.41
CA ALA A 142 17.42 -16.19 -36.31
C ALA A 142 17.52 -17.05 -35.03
N PRO A 143 17.80 -16.44 -33.86
CA PRO A 143 17.91 -17.20 -32.62
C PRO A 143 16.54 -17.73 -32.18
N ALA A 144 16.49 -18.99 -31.78
CA ALA A 144 15.34 -19.55 -31.08
C ALA A 144 15.32 -18.98 -29.65
N ILE A 145 14.25 -18.27 -29.30
CA ILE A 145 14.06 -17.74 -27.94
C ILE A 145 13.39 -18.80 -27.09
N GLN A 146 13.84 -18.93 -25.85
CA GLN A 146 13.18 -19.76 -24.86
C GLN A 146 11.79 -19.22 -24.50
N ASP A 147 10.80 -20.09 -24.43
CA ASP A 147 9.44 -19.75 -24.01
C ASP A 147 9.47 -19.09 -22.62
N GLY A 148 8.83 -17.93 -22.47
CA GLY A 148 8.85 -17.17 -21.22
C GLY A 148 9.98 -16.14 -21.08
N TYR A 149 10.98 -16.14 -21.96
CA TYR A 149 12.06 -15.13 -21.90
C TYR A 149 11.54 -13.70 -22.08
N GLY A 150 10.67 -13.48 -23.07
CA GLY A 150 10.10 -12.16 -23.35
C GLY A 150 9.31 -11.57 -22.18
N ILE A 151 8.46 -12.38 -21.53
CA ILE A 151 7.72 -11.92 -20.34
C ILE A 151 8.65 -11.63 -19.16
N SER A 152 9.72 -12.42 -19.00
CA SER A 152 10.71 -12.25 -17.92
C SER A 152 11.44 -10.92 -18.04
N VAL A 153 11.90 -10.57 -19.26
CA VAL A 153 12.55 -9.27 -19.51
C VAL A 153 11.57 -8.12 -19.42
N ALA A 154 10.34 -8.27 -19.95
CA ALA A 154 9.32 -7.22 -19.84
C ALA A 154 8.91 -6.93 -18.39
N TYR A 155 8.76 -7.98 -17.57
CA TYR A 155 8.54 -7.86 -16.13
C TYR A 155 9.70 -7.11 -15.46
N ALA A 156 10.94 -7.50 -15.75
CA ALA A 156 12.12 -6.81 -15.21
C ALA A 156 12.16 -5.34 -15.61
N CYS A 157 11.86 -4.99 -16.87
CA CYS A 157 11.76 -3.60 -17.31
C CYS A 157 10.75 -2.78 -16.49
N LEU A 158 9.54 -3.32 -16.26
CA LEU A 158 8.51 -2.61 -15.48
C LEU A 158 8.95 -2.38 -14.03
N MET A 159 9.58 -3.39 -13.42
CA MET A 159 10.14 -3.30 -12.06
C MET A 159 11.27 -2.27 -11.98
N GLU A 160 12.18 -2.30 -12.95
CA GLU A 160 13.32 -1.38 -13.03
C GLU A 160 12.91 0.07 -13.30
N ILE A 161 11.85 0.31 -14.07
CA ILE A 161 11.30 1.67 -14.24
C ILE A 161 10.80 2.21 -12.90
N ILE A 162 10.05 1.42 -12.13
CA ILE A 162 9.57 1.85 -10.80
C ILE A 162 10.75 2.11 -9.87
N ARG A 163 11.72 1.21 -9.83
CA ARG A 163 12.95 1.38 -9.03
C ARG A 163 13.70 2.66 -9.41
N SER A 164 13.88 2.91 -10.71
CA SER A 164 14.56 4.10 -11.22
C SER A 164 13.79 5.39 -10.91
N ILE A 165 12.45 5.38 -10.98
CA ILE A 165 11.61 6.51 -10.55
C ILE A 165 11.76 6.72 -9.04
N ALA A 166 11.74 5.65 -8.24
CA ALA A 166 11.85 5.74 -6.79
C ALA A 166 13.20 6.30 -6.35
N ILE A 167 14.31 5.85 -6.93
CA ILE A 167 15.64 6.43 -6.71
C ILE A 167 15.67 7.90 -7.14
N SER A 168 15.00 8.24 -8.24
CA SER A 168 14.95 9.62 -8.74
C SER A 168 14.18 10.58 -7.82
N VAL A 169 13.21 10.08 -7.08
CA VAL A 169 12.33 10.86 -6.18
C VAL A 169 12.84 10.87 -4.75
N GLU A 170 13.26 9.72 -4.23
CA GLU A 170 13.61 9.51 -2.81
C GLU A 170 15.12 9.56 -2.56
N GLY A 171 15.96 9.40 -3.60
CA GLY A 171 17.41 9.44 -3.45
C GLY A 171 17.93 8.37 -2.47
N ASN A 172 18.71 8.80 -1.48
CA ASN A 172 19.29 7.89 -0.47
C ASN A 172 18.23 7.27 0.46
N GLU A 173 17.09 7.93 0.66
CA GLU A 173 16.00 7.39 1.47
C GLU A 173 15.38 6.13 0.84
N TYR A 174 15.50 5.96 -0.48
CA TYR A 174 15.08 4.72 -1.15
C TYR A 174 15.80 3.50 -0.60
N PHE A 175 17.13 3.56 -0.51
CA PHE A 175 17.96 2.45 -0.04
C PHE A 175 17.72 2.16 1.44
N ARG A 176 17.57 3.21 2.26
CA ARG A 176 17.25 3.09 3.67
C ARG A 176 15.90 2.40 3.91
N LEU A 177 14.89 2.73 3.09
CA LEU A 177 13.57 2.09 3.16
C LEU A 177 13.57 0.65 2.65
N GLN A 178 14.53 0.29 1.79
CA GLN A 178 14.74 -1.08 1.33
C GLN A 178 15.36 -1.93 2.45
N GLU A 179 16.41 -1.43 3.12
CA GLU A 179 17.04 -2.09 4.28
C GLU A 179 16.01 -2.33 5.40
N LEU A 180 15.20 -1.32 5.75
CA LEU A 180 14.15 -1.45 6.76
C LEU A 180 13.13 -2.55 6.41
N TYR A 181 12.92 -2.80 5.12
CA TYR A 181 11.97 -3.81 4.65
C TYR A 181 12.54 -5.22 4.81
N GLU A 182 13.82 -5.40 4.46
CA GLU A 182 14.55 -6.65 4.66
C GLU A 182 14.62 -6.99 6.15
N ASP A 183 14.86 -6.00 7.01
CA ASP A 183 14.88 -6.17 8.47
C ASP A 183 13.51 -6.59 9.04
N ILE A 184 12.40 -5.98 8.61
CA ILE A 184 11.04 -6.35 9.07
C ILE A 184 10.67 -7.78 8.62
N GLN A 185 11.11 -8.17 7.42
CA GLN A 185 10.86 -9.52 6.90
C GLN A 185 11.67 -10.56 7.67
N ASN A 186 12.95 -10.27 7.95
CA ASN A 186 13.81 -11.09 8.81
C ASN A 186 13.24 -11.21 10.24
N ASP A 187 12.77 -10.11 10.83
CA ASP A 187 12.13 -10.11 12.16
C ASP A 187 10.84 -10.96 12.20
N THR A 188 10.09 -11.00 11.10
CA THR A 188 8.85 -11.80 10.99
C THR A 188 9.18 -13.29 10.87
N GLU A 189 10.17 -13.63 10.04
CA GLU A 189 10.67 -15.00 9.87
C GLU A 189 11.34 -15.51 11.17
N GLU A 190 12.10 -14.67 11.88
CA GLU A 190 12.70 -15.01 13.18
C GLU A 190 11.64 -15.22 14.28
N ARG A 191 10.56 -14.43 14.28
CA ARG A 191 9.43 -14.62 15.22
C ARG A 191 8.65 -15.92 14.94
N GLU A 192 8.51 -16.32 13.68
CA GLU A 192 7.88 -17.59 13.30
C GLU A 192 8.75 -18.81 13.69
N VAL A 193 10.07 -18.72 13.54
CA VAL A 193 11.01 -19.77 13.96
C VAL A 193 11.09 -19.88 15.49
N ASN A 194 11.08 -18.76 16.20
CA ASN A 194 11.18 -18.73 17.66
C ASN A 194 9.88 -19.14 18.39
N SER A 195 8.71 -19.00 17.76
CA SER A 195 7.44 -19.52 18.31
C SER A 195 7.43 -21.06 18.48
N ASN A 196 8.32 -21.78 17.78
CA ASN A 196 8.48 -23.23 17.89
C ASN A 196 9.61 -23.69 18.85
N LYS A 197 10.29 -22.76 19.54
CA LYS A 197 11.31 -23.08 20.57
C LYS A 197 11.06 -22.24 21.81
N ASN A 198 10.25 -22.78 22.71
CA ASN A 198 10.03 -22.15 23.99
C ASN A 198 11.24 -22.33 24.94
N VAL A 199 11.45 -21.33 25.81
CA VAL A 199 12.24 -21.35 27.07
C VAL A 199 13.77 -21.28 26.96
N ASN A 200 14.39 -20.13 27.27
CA ASN A 200 15.11 -19.84 28.55
C ASN A 200 16.10 -18.65 28.46
N SER A 201 16.16 -17.85 29.54
CA SER A 201 17.28 -17.01 30.07
C SER A 201 17.89 -15.91 29.16
N LYS A 202 17.77 -14.61 29.51
CA LYS A 202 18.42 -13.78 30.57
C LYS A 202 19.70 -13.05 30.08
N ASP A 203 19.63 -11.72 30.27
CA ASP A 203 20.68 -10.71 30.51
C ASP A 203 21.88 -10.62 29.54
N THR A 204 22.13 -9.43 28.97
CA THR A 204 23.44 -8.72 29.06
C THR A 204 23.28 -7.25 28.63
N GLU A 205 23.91 -6.38 29.43
CA GLU A 205 24.00 -4.91 29.35
C GLU A 205 25.01 -4.39 28.30
N GLU A 206 25.15 -3.04 28.30
CA GLU A 206 26.19 -2.16 27.73
C GLU A 206 25.74 -1.32 26.52
N LYS A 207 25.99 -0.01 26.38
CA LYS A 207 27.00 0.89 26.98
C LYS A 207 26.58 2.36 26.79
N THR A 208 26.89 3.19 27.78
CA THR A 208 26.81 4.66 27.78
C THR A 208 28.04 5.32 27.18
N ASP A 209 27.87 6.52 26.59
CA ASP A 209 28.77 7.70 26.53
C ASP A 209 28.71 8.37 25.14
N LYS A 210 28.77 9.69 24.91
CA LYS A 210 28.88 10.95 25.67
C LYS A 210 28.68 12.05 24.61
N MET A 211 27.83 13.07 24.83
CA MET A 211 27.86 14.30 24.04
C MET A 211 28.47 15.42 24.88
N ILE A 212 29.65 15.89 24.47
CA ILE A 212 30.31 17.09 24.99
C ILE A 212 29.87 18.29 24.13
N THR A 213 29.56 19.36 24.86
CA THR A 213 29.20 20.73 24.50
C THR A 213 30.14 21.41 23.51
N ASN A 214 29.64 22.37 22.72
CA ASN A 214 30.16 23.76 22.66
C ASN A 214 29.33 24.71 21.77
N ASN A 215 28.71 25.69 22.44
CA ASN A 215 28.54 27.13 22.19
C ASN A 215 28.41 27.73 20.76
N SER A 216 27.28 28.43 20.58
CA SER A 216 27.07 29.80 20.09
C SER A 216 28.14 30.49 19.23
N HIS A 217 27.71 30.98 18.06
CA HIS A 217 28.15 32.28 17.52
C HIS A 217 27.02 32.98 16.75
N ASN A 218 26.73 34.23 17.18
CA ASN A 218 25.99 35.24 16.43
C ASN A 218 26.85 35.77 15.28
N GLY A 219 26.25 36.17 14.15
CA GLY A 219 26.95 36.96 13.14
C GLY A 219 26.21 37.09 11.81
N GLU A 220 25.55 38.24 11.66
CA GLU A 220 25.44 39.06 10.44
C GLU A 220 24.65 38.54 9.22
N ALA A 221 23.76 39.43 8.76
CA ALA A 221 22.96 39.30 7.56
C ALA A 221 23.75 39.85 6.37
N ASP A 222 24.12 38.99 5.41
CA ASP A 222 24.74 39.42 4.16
C ASP A 222 24.14 38.73 2.92
N GLN A 223 23.54 39.57 2.07
CA GLN A 223 23.69 39.62 0.60
C GLN A 223 23.54 38.33 -0.27
N ASN A 224 22.74 37.33 0.14
CA ASN A 224 22.58 36.06 -0.60
C ASN A 224 21.29 35.90 -1.45
N SER A 225 20.53 36.96 -1.73
CA SER A 225 19.22 36.83 -2.42
C SER A 225 19.31 36.16 -3.80
N ASN A 226 20.35 36.43 -4.59
CA ASN A 226 20.52 35.87 -5.94
C ASN A 226 21.00 34.40 -5.94
N VAL A 227 21.63 33.94 -4.86
CA VAL A 227 22.06 32.54 -4.70
C VAL A 227 20.90 31.69 -4.23
N VAL A 228 20.10 32.18 -3.29
CA VAL A 228 18.87 31.53 -2.82
C VAL A 228 17.88 31.35 -3.97
N GLN A 229 17.65 32.40 -4.77
CA GLN A 229 16.72 32.34 -5.90
C GLN A 229 17.15 31.36 -7.00
N LYS A 230 18.46 31.21 -7.23
CA LYS A 230 19.01 30.24 -8.19
C LYS A 230 18.93 28.79 -7.68
N ILE A 231 18.96 28.59 -6.36
CA ILE A 231 18.75 27.27 -5.73
C ILE A 231 17.28 26.87 -5.83
N ASP A 232 16.36 27.79 -5.53
CA ASP A 232 14.92 27.58 -5.64
C ASP A 232 14.49 27.22 -7.08
N ASP A 233 15.08 27.89 -8.08
CA ASP A 233 14.81 27.61 -9.50
C ASP A 233 15.27 26.21 -9.96
N VAL A 234 16.34 25.67 -9.36
CA VAL A 234 16.87 24.34 -9.68
C VAL A 234 16.02 23.26 -9.01
N GLU A 235 15.63 23.48 -7.75
CA GLU A 235 14.79 22.55 -7.00
C GLU A 235 13.38 22.45 -7.61
N GLU A 236 12.79 23.57 -8.05
CA GLU A 236 11.50 23.58 -8.73
C GLU A 236 11.56 22.88 -10.09
N LYS A 237 12.65 23.06 -10.86
CA LYS A 237 12.86 22.30 -12.11
C LYS A 237 12.97 20.80 -11.86
N GLU A 238 13.70 20.39 -10.83
CA GLU A 238 13.84 18.98 -10.49
C GLU A 238 12.50 18.39 -10.02
N LYS A 239 11.72 19.14 -9.25
CA LYS A 239 10.36 18.77 -8.85
C LYS A 239 9.42 18.61 -10.05
N GLN A 240 9.48 19.53 -11.01
CA GLN A 240 8.71 19.45 -12.26
C GLN A 240 9.09 18.21 -13.08
N LEU A 241 10.39 17.90 -13.17
CA LEU A 241 10.88 16.69 -13.82
C LEU A 241 10.36 15.42 -13.13
N ARG A 242 10.46 15.34 -11.80
CA ARG A 242 9.94 14.22 -11.01
C ARG A 242 8.43 14.04 -11.24
N LEU A 243 7.68 15.14 -11.25
CA LEU A 243 6.25 15.12 -11.54
C LEU A 243 5.96 14.63 -12.96
N GLN A 244 6.75 15.05 -13.96
CA GLN A 244 6.55 14.62 -15.34
C GLN A 244 6.88 13.14 -15.54
N LEU A 245 7.97 12.63 -14.94
CA LEU A 245 8.31 11.20 -14.93
C LEU A 245 7.12 10.36 -14.43
N LEU A 246 6.47 10.82 -13.37
CA LEU A 246 5.30 10.15 -12.80
C LEU A 246 4.06 10.25 -13.70
N LYS A 247 3.77 11.43 -14.26
CA LYS A 247 2.63 11.66 -15.17
C LYS A 247 2.72 10.82 -16.44
N SER A 248 3.92 10.66 -16.99
CA SER A 248 4.15 9.88 -18.21
C SER A 248 4.07 8.36 -18.00
N SER A 249 4.44 7.86 -16.82
CA SER A 249 4.63 6.41 -16.61
C SER A 249 3.53 5.71 -15.82
N TRP A 250 2.81 6.41 -14.93
CA TRP A 250 1.92 5.75 -13.96
C TRP A 250 0.89 4.80 -14.61
N CYS A 251 0.29 5.20 -15.73
CA CYS A 251 -0.79 4.44 -16.36
C CYS A 251 -0.28 3.11 -16.91
N GLY A 252 0.78 3.14 -17.73
CA GLY A 252 1.36 1.93 -18.32
C GLY A 252 1.96 0.98 -17.27
N LEU A 253 2.58 1.53 -16.21
CA LEU A 253 3.11 0.73 -15.09
C LEU A 253 1.99 0.03 -14.32
N VAL A 254 0.98 0.78 -13.84
CA VAL A 254 -0.15 0.21 -13.09
C VAL A 254 -0.88 -0.83 -13.92
N TRP A 255 -1.07 -0.56 -15.21
CA TRP A 255 -1.75 -1.47 -16.12
C TRP A 255 -0.97 -2.77 -16.36
N GLY A 256 0.32 -2.67 -16.68
CA GLY A 256 1.19 -3.84 -16.88
C GLY A 256 1.30 -4.69 -15.62
N LEU A 257 1.54 -4.05 -14.47
CA LEU A 257 1.68 -4.74 -13.20
C LEU A 257 0.38 -5.33 -12.67
N SER A 258 -0.77 -4.70 -12.92
CA SER A 258 -2.07 -5.28 -12.52
C SER A 258 -2.34 -6.59 -13.26
N VAL A 259 -2.03 -6.66 -14.56
CA VAL A 259 -2.17 -7.91 -15.33
C VAL A 259 -1.20 -8.98 -14.84
N LEU A 260 0.05 -8.61 -14.59
CA LEU A 260 1.03 -9.54 -14.01
C LEU A 260 0.62 -9.99 -12.61
N ALA A 261 0.10 -9.09 -11.78
CA ALA A 261 -0.40 -9.37 -10.45
C ALA A 261 -1.61 -10.30 -10.48
N GLU A 262 -2.46 -10.26 -11.52
CA GLU A 262 -3.58 -11.18 -11.73
C GLU A 262 -3.11 -12.54 -12.28
N ALA A 263 -2.06 -12.58 -13.10
CA ALA A 263 -1.51 -13.82 -13.66
C ALA A 263 -0.46 -14.51 -12.76
N SER A 264 0.08 -13.85 -11.76
CA SER A 264 1.27 -14.31 -11.03
C SER A 264 1.08 -15.61 -10.24
N ILE A 265 2.05 -16.50 -10.34
CA ILE A 265 2.30 -17.64 -9.45
C ILE A 265 3.73 -17.47 -8.91
N GLY A 266 3.89 -17.26 -7.61
CA GLY A 266 5.18 -17.05 -6.93
C GLY A 266 5.61 -15.59 -6.77
N GLU A 267 5.44 -14.74 -7.80
CA GLU A 267 5.99 -13.36 -7.80
C GLU A 267 5.03 -12.26 -7.33
N LEU A 268 3.86 -12.61 -6.77
CA LEU A 268 2.81 -11.64 -6.43
C LEU A 268 3.31 -10.58 -5.45
N GLU A 269 4.08 -10.97 -4.43
CA GLU A 269 4.60 -10.06 -3.41
C GLU A 269 5.51 -8.98 -4.00
N ASN A 270 6.40 -9.37 -4.91
CA ASN A 270 7.30 -8.45 -5.58
C ASN A 270 6.53 -7.44 -6.44
N ILE A 271 5.51 -7.91 -7.17
CA ILE A 271 4.66 -7.04 -7.99
C ILE A 271 3.88 -6.05 -7.11
N LEU A 272 3.26 -6.53 -6.03
CA LEU A 272 2.53 -5.67 -5.09
C LEU A 272 3.46 -4.65 -4.44
N ARG A 273 4.68 -5.05 -4.05
CA ARG A 273 5.70 -4.15 -3.49
C ARG A 273 6.11 -3.05 -4.47
N ALA A 274 6.19 -3.35 -5.76
CA ALA A 274 6.43 -2.35 -6.79
C ALA A 274 5.25 -1.37 -6.92
N ILE A 275 4.00 -1.86 -6.91
CA ILE A 275 2.80 -1.00 -6.94
C ILE A 275 2.73 -0.10 -5.69
N GLN A 276 3.08 -0.62 -4.50
CA GLN A 276 3.19 0.19 -3.28
C GLN A 276 4.25 1.28 -3.39
N THR A 277 5.43 0.93 -3.92
CA THR A 277 6.52 1.89 -4.11
C THR A 277 6.07 3.01 -5.04
N LEU A 278 5.41 2.66 -6.16
CA LEU A 278 4.85 3.63 -7.09
C LEU A 278 3.77 4.53 -6.45
N ALA A 279 2.90 3.96 -5.60
CA ALA A 279 1.91 4.73 -4.84
C ALA A 279 2.56 5.74 -3.90
N ARG A 280 3.58 5.30 -3.15
CA ARG A 280 4.36 6.12 -2.21
C ARG A 280 5.04 7.31 -2.91
N VAL A 281 5.78 7.04 -3.99
CA VAL A 281 6.48 8.11 -4.72
C VAL A 281 5.52 9.06 -5.42
N SER A 282 4.36 8.56 -5.89
CA SER A 282 3.29 9.39 -6.43
C SER A 282 2.71 10.32 -5.36
N GLY A 283 2.50 9.81 -4.15
CA GLY A 283 2.01 10.61 -3.02
C GLY A 283 3.01 11.67 -2.56
N LYS A 284 4.31 11.34 -2.46
CA LYS A 284 5.37 12.30 -2.10
C LYS A 284 5.52 13.46 -3.07
N VAL A 285 5.40 13.19 -4.38
CA VAL A 285 5.50 14.23 -5.43
C VAL A 285 4.19 15.01 -5.61
N GLY A 286 3.08 14.55 -4.99
CA GLY A 286 1.76 15.18 -5.09
C GLY A 286 0.96 14.81 -6.34
N HIS A 287 1.31 13.69 -7.00
CA HIS A 287 0.56 13.17 -8.14
C HIS A 287 -0.60 12.29 -7.67
N SER A 288 -1.75 12.91 -7.38
CA SER A 288 -2.93 12.24 -6.85
C SER A 288 -3.48 11.13 -7.77
N VAL A 289 -3.58 11.39 -9.08
CA VAL A 289 -4.16 10.43 -10.04
C VAL A 289 -3.39 9.11 -10.07
N GLY A 290 -2.06 9.18 -10.16
CA GLY A 290 -1.21 7.99 -10.17
C GLY A 290 -1.26 7.24 -8.83
N ARG A 291 -1.22 7.96 -7.71
CA ARG A 291 -1.36 7.38 -6.38
C ARG A 291 -2.70 6.64 -6.22
N ASP A 292 -3.80 7.30 -6.53
CA ASP A 292 -5.15 6.76 -6.36
C ASP A 292 -5.36 5.52 -7.25
N ALA A 293 -4.78 5.52 -8.46
CA ALA A 293 -4.79 4.37 -9.36
C ALA A 293 -3.98 3.19 -8.81
N CYS A 294 -2.78 3.42 -8.27
CA CYS A 294 -1.96 2.38 -7.64
C CYS A 294 -2.66 1.78 -6.41
N VAL A 295 -3.21 2.64 -5.55
CA VAL A 295 -3.97 2.20 -4.36
C VAL A 295 -5.19 1.40 -4.77
N SER A 296 -5.94 1.86 -5.79
CA SER A 296 -7.08 1.12 -6.33
C SER A 296 -6.69 -0.24 -6.92
N ALA A 297 -5.50 -0.35 -7.52
CA ALA A 297 -4.96 -1.63 -7.98
C ALA A 297 -4.65 -2.59 -6.82
N LEU A 298 -4.03 -2.10 -5.74
CA LEU A 298 -3.80 -2.89 -4.51
C LEU A 298 -5.12 -3.37 -3.88
N CYS A 299 -6.11 -2.48 -3.78
CA CYS A 299 -7.44 -2.79 -3.28
C CYS A 299 -8.15 -3.86 -4.14
N ARG A 300 -8.00 -3.77 -5.47
CA ARG A 300 -8.54 -4.77 -6.41
C ARG A 300 -7.89 -6.13 -6.21
N CYS A 301 -6.58 -6.20 -5.98
CA CYS A 301 -5.88 -7.46 -5.71
C CYS A 301 -6.28 -8.09 -4.37
N ALA A 302 -6.71 -7.29 -3.39
CA ALA A 302 -7.11 -7.76 -2.08
C ALA A 302 -8.53 -8.36 -2.04
N LEU A 303 -9.41 -7.97 -2.97
CA LEU A 303 -10.80 -8.45 -3.03
C LEU A 303 -11.02 -9.44 -4.19
N PRO A 304 -11.87 -10.47 -4.02
CA PRO A 304 -12.27 -11.35 -5.11
C PRO A 304 -12.93 -10.57 -6.27
N ALA A 305 -12.60 -10.93 -7.51
CA ALA A 305 -13.00 -10.19 -8.72
C ALA A 305 -14.51 -10.01 -8.90
N GLN A 306 -15.34 -10.90 -8.35
CA GLN A 306 -16.81 -10.81 -8.37
C GLN A 306 -17.34 -9.71 -7.41
N TYR A 307 -16.48 -9.25 -6.50
CA TYR A 307 -16.82 -8.38 -5.39
C TYR A 307 -16.23 -6.97 -5.50
N VAL A 308 -15.14 -6.81 -6.26
CA VAL A 308 -14.43 -5.53 -6.48
C VAL A 308 -15.35 -4.44 -7.04
N VAL A 309 -16.11 -4.74 -8.10
CA VAL A 309 -16.93 -3.72 -8.79
C VAL A 309 -18.13 -3.28 -7.94
N PRO A 310 -18.87 -4.19 -7.26
CA PRO A 310 -19.90 -3.80 -6.31
C PRO A 310 -19.38 -3.04 -5.08
N ALA A 311 -18.18 -3.39 -4.57
CA ALA A 311 -17.61 -2.83 -3.34
C ALA A 311 -16.92 -1.46 -3.55
N LEU A 312 -16.25 -1.28 -4.69
CA LEU A 312 -15.45 -0.07 -4.98
C LEU A 312 -16.10 0.85 -6.03
N GLY A 313 -17.23 0.46 -6.63
CA GLY A 313 -17.96 1.28 -7.60
C GLY A 313 -17.09 1.71 -8.79
N ALA A 314 -17.12 2.99 -9.14
CA ALA A 314 -16.31 3.56 -10.23
C ALA A 314 -14.79 3.41 -10.03
N LEU A 315 -14.30 3.31 -8.79
CA LEU A 315 -12.88 3.09 -8.46
C LEU A 315 -12.47 1.63 -8.73
N GLY A 316 -13.40 0.69 -8.53
CA GLY A 316 -13.27 -0.70 -8.97
C GLY A 316 -13.32 -0.85 -10.50
N ALA A 317 -13.88 0.15 -11.19
CA ALA A 317 -14.06 0.21 -12.64
C ALA A 317 -13.03 1.08 -13.37
N LEU A 318 -11.81 1.29 -12.81
CA LEU A 318 -10.68 1.68 -13.65
C LEU A 318 -10.67 0.76 -14.88
N PRO A 319 -10.52 1.30 -16.09
CA PRO A 319 -10.69 0.54 -17.32
C PRO A 319 -9.52 -0.43 -17.47
N CYS A 320 -9.57 -1.56 -16.76
CA CYS A 320 -8.96 -2.80 -17.23
C CYS A 320 -9.77 -3.15 -18.49
N PRO A 321 -9.22 -3.02 -19.72
CA PRO A 321 -9.96 -3.23 -20.96
C PRO A 321 -10.54 -4.67 -21.09
N TRP A 322 -10.13 -5.54 -20.17
CA TRP A 322 -10.46 -6.95 -20.05
C TRP A 322 -11.86 -7.26 -19.52
N ARG A 323 -12.61 -6.28 -18.97
CA ARG A 323 -13.98 -6.55 -18.52
C ARG A 323 -15.02 -5.94 -19.46
N ARG A 324 -15.05 -6.45 -20.70
CA ARG A 324 -16.20 -6.24 -21.60
C ARG A 324 -17.20 -7.41 -21.59
N GLU A 325 -16.86 -8.53 -20.96
CA GLU A 325 -17.72 -9.72 -20.91
C GLU A 325 -17.88 -10.25 -19.47
N PRO A 326 -19.06 -10.83 -19.15
CA PRO A 326 -19.26 -11.51 -17.87
C PRO A 326 -18.23 -12.66 -17.74
N PRO A 327 -17.67 -12.88 -16.52
CA PRO A 327 -16.71 -13.96 -16.33
C PRO A 327 -17.37 -15.31 -16.67
N PRO A 328 -16.69 -16.20 -17.42
CA PRO A 328 -17.15 -17.57 -17.59
C PRO A 328 -17.27 -18.26 -16.22
N PRO A 329 -18.07 -19.34 -16.10
CA PRO A 329 -18.16 -20.12 -14.87
C PRO A 329 -16.75 -20.50 -14.40
N PRO A 330 -16.52 -20.55 -13.07
CA PRO A 330 -15.22 -20.93 -12.54
C PRO A 330 -14.91 -22.35 -13.03
N ASP A 331 -14.00 -22.46 -14.00
CA ASP A 331 -13.24 -23.69 -14.15
C ASP A 331 -12.60 -23.98 -12.79
N PRO A 332 -12.44 -25.26 -12.41
CA PRO A 332 -11.75 -25.62 -11.18
C PRO A 332 -10.28 -25.19 -11.32
N ASP A 333 -10.00 -23.93 -10.99
CA ASP A 333 -8.68 -23.35 -11.11
C ASP A 333 -7.88 -23.85 -9.90
N TYR A 334 -7.31 -25.04 -10.03
CA TYR A 334 -6.58 -25.82 -9.01
C TYR A 334 -5.34 -25.12 -8.42
N ARG A 335 -5.12 -23.81 -8.64
CA ARG A 335 -3.81 -23.15 -8.48
C ARG A 335 -3.69 -22.22 -7.28
N HIS A 336 -4.79 -21.67 -6.80
CA HIS A 336 -4.77 -20.78 -5.65
C HIS A 336 -5.55 -21.41 -4.52
N GLN A 337 -4.84 -21.82 -3.47
CA GLN A 337 -5.45 -22.45 -2.31
C GLN A 337 -6.55 -21.52 -1.77
N VAL A 338 -7.79 -22.01 -1.78
CA VAL A 338 -8.90 -21.31 -1.12
C VAL A 338 -8.60 -21.33 0.37
N VAL A 339 -8.47 -20.14 0.93
CA VAL A 339 -8.11 -19.92 2.34
C VAL A 339 -9.36 -19.70 3.19
N TRP A 340 -10.40 -19.07 2.61
CA TRP A 340 -11.62 -18.76 3.33
C TRP A 340 -12.83 -18.71 2.41
N VAL A 341 -14.00 -19.06 2.93
CA VAL A 341 -15.28 -18.88 2.27
C VAL A 341 -16.16 -18.04 3.20
N GLY A 342 -16.49 -16.81 2.77
CA GLY A 342 -17.29 -15.87 3.54
C GLY A 342 -18.64 -15.58 2.88
N THR A 343 -19.51 -14.88 3.60
CA THR A 343 -20.73 -14.31 3.04
C THR A 343 -20.46 -12.88 2.57
N PRO A 344 -20.96 -12.47 1.39
CA PRO A 344 -20.78 -11.10 0.91
C PRO A 344 -21.49 -10.10 1.84
N LEU A 345 -20.87 -8.93 2.09
CA LEU A 345 -21.57 -7.78 2.66
C LEU A 345 -22.72 -7.40 1.72
N PRO A 346 -23.97 -7.29 2.22
CA PRO A 346 -25.08 -6.78 1.43
C PRO A 346 -24.77 -5.35 0.99
N SER A 347 -24.67 -5.12 -0.32
CA SER A 347 -24.46 -3.80 -0.91
C SER A 347 -25.67 -3.43 -1.77
N ALA A 348 -26.16 -2.20 -1.65
CA ALA A 348 -27.31 -1.69 -2.41
C ALA A 348 -27.07 -1.63 -3.94
N SER A 349 -25.82 -1.76 -4.39
CA SER A 349 -25.43 -1.78 -5.80
C SER A 349 -25.58 -3.15 -6.48
N LEU A 350 -25.97 -4.20 -5.75
CA LEU A 350 -26.18 -5.53 -6.32
C LEU A 350 -27.58 -5.64 -6.97
N PRO A 351 -27.69 -5.98 -8.27
CA PRO A 351 -28.99 -6.29 -8.85
C PRO A 351 -29.60 -7.51 -8.15
N THR A 352 -30.89 -7.40 -7.82
CA THR A 352 -31.70 -8.27 -6.94
C THR A 352 -31.85 -9.74 -7.39
N GLY A 353 -31.08 -10.20 -8.38
CA GLY A 353 -31.13 -11.56 -8.95
C GLY A 353 -29.81 -12.34 -8.98
N GLN A 354 -28.67 -11.76 -8.57
CA GLN A 354 -27.35 -12.44 -8.50
C GLN A 354 -26.77 -12.43 -7.07
N GLN A 355 -27.57 -12.83 -6.08
CA GLN A 355 -27.05 -13.14 -4.75
C GLN A 355 -26.26 -14.46 -4.84
N GLN A 356 -24.98 -14.41 -5.24
CA GLN A 356 -24.09 -15.54 -5.05
C GLN A 356 -23.93 -15.77 -3.54
N SER A 357 -24.25 -16.99 -3.10
CA SER A 357 -24.38 -17.35 -1.69
C SER A 357 -23.07 -17.32 -0.90
N PHE A 358 -21.91 -17.34 -1.58
CA PHE A 358 -20.59 -17.45 -0.95
C PHE A 358 -19.50 -16.72 -1.73
N VAL A 359 -18.52 -16.14 -1.02
CA VAL A 359 -17.33 -15.45 -1.55
C VAL A 359 -16.09 -16.22 -1.15
N MET A 360 -15.24 -16.59 -2.12
CA MET A 360 -14.01 -17.34 -1.85
C MET A 360 -12.78 -16.41 -1.81
N VAL A 361 -12.03 -16.46 -0.72
CA VAL A 361 -10.76 -15.77 -0.54
C VAL A 361 -9.63 -16.78 -0.74
N THR A 362 -8.66 -16.45 -1.60
CA THR A 362 -7.50 -17.29 -1.89
C THR A 362 -6.26 -16.76 -1.15
N SER A 363 -5.19 -17.55 -1.13
CA SER A 363 -3.89 -17.12 -0.57
C SER A 363 -3.39 -15.81 -1.18
N ARG A 364 -3.65 -15.58 -2.47
CA ARG A 364 -3.28 -14.34 -3.17
C ARG A 364 -3.99 -13.11 -2.64
N HIS A 365 -5.29 -13.22 -2.30
CA HIS A 365 -6.01 -12.11 -1.67
C HIS A 365 -5.43 -11.80 -0.28
N VAL A 366 -5.00 -12.83 0.47
CA VAL A 366 -4.33 -12.64 1.77
C VAL A 366 -2.99 -11.92 1.60
N THR A 367 -2.16 -12.35 0.64
CA THR A 367 -0.90 -11.67 0.31
C THR A 367 -1.15 -10.20 -0.09
N ALA A 368 -2.15 -9.94 -0.92
CA ALA A 368 -2.54 -8.59 -1.31
C ALA A 368 -3.09 -7.76 -0.14
N MET A 369 -3.84 -8.36 0.78
CA MET A 369 -4.29 -7.71 2.01
C MET A 369 -3.11 -7.36 2.93
N LYS A 370 -2.15 -8.28 3.14
CA LYS A 370 -0.91 -8.01 3.90
C LYS A 370 -0.17 -6.82 3.27
N ALA A 371 0.00 -6.84 1.95
CA ALA A 371 0.61 -5.74 1.22
C ALA A 371 -0.16 -4.42 1.42
N LEU A 372 -1.49 -4.41 1.26
CA LEU A 372 -2.31 -3.21 1.44
C LEU A 372 -2.15 -2.62 2.86
N LEU A 373 -2.13 -3.47 3.88
CA LEU A 373 -1.93 -3.06 5.28
C LEU A 373 -0.53 -2.51 5.52
N CYS A 374 0.52 -3.16 5.03
CA CYS A 374 1.89 -2.65 5.14
C CYS A 374 2.04 -1.26 4.48
N ALA A 375 1.39 -1.05 3.33
CA ALA A 375 1.39 0.24 2.66
C ALA A 375 0.66 1.32 3.47
N ALA A 376 -0.50 0.97 4.06
CA ALA A 376 -1.25 1.85 4.94
C ALA A 376 -0.46 2.26 6.20
N GLN A 377 0.30 1.31 6.78
CA GLN A 377 1.12 1.53 7.97
C GLN A 377 2.34 2.41 7.70
N ARG A 378 3.06 2.12 6.62
CA ARG A 378 4.33 2.78 6.30
C ARG A 378 4.13 4.14 5.64
N ASP A 379 3.19 4.22 4.70
CA ASP A 379 3.07 5.33 3.74
C ASP A 379 1.76 6.12 3.94
N GLY A 380 1.16 6.03 5.14
CA GLY A 380 -0.18 6.55 5.43
C GLY A 380 -0.36 8.07 5.26
N ASP A 381 0.73 8.83 5.42
CA ASP A 381 0.80 10.27 5.16
C ASP A 381 0.68 10.59 3.66
N THR A 382 1.23 9.72 2.80
CA THR A 382 1.25 9.91 1.34
C THR A 382 -0.06 9.51 0.66
N ILE A 383 -0.86 8.62 1.28
CA ILE A 383 -2.12 8.07 0.74
C ILE A 383 -3.22 9.14 0.60
N GLN A 384 -3.28 10.13 1.51
CA GLN A 384 -4.25 11.24 1.49
C GLN A 384 -5.69 10.81 1.13
N GLN A 385 -6.30 11.34 0.06
CA GLN A 385 -7.68 11.05 -0.33
C GLN A 385 -7.91 9.60 -0.80
N ALA A 386 -6.84 8.85 -1.11
CA ALA A 386 -6.94 7.42 -1.43
C ALA A 386 -7.22 6.54 -0.21
N TRP A 387 -7.32 7.11 0.99
CA TRP A 387 -7.71 6.37 2.18
C TRP A 387 -9.07 5.71 2.02
N LEU A 388 -10.05 6.39 1.40
CA LEU A 388 -11.40 5.85 1.23
C LEU A 388 -11.43 4.47 0.55
N PRO A 389 -10.80 4.24 -0.62
CA PRO A 389 -10.73 2.90 -1.21
C PRO A 389 -9.97 1.86 -0.37
N VAL A 390 -8.90 2.24 0.34
CA VAL A 390 -8.18 1.31 1.26
C VAL A 390 -9.12 0.84 2.36
N LEU A 391 -9.77 1.83 2.96
CA LEU A 391 -10.69 1.69 4.05
C LEU A 391 -11.85 0.77 3.69
N THR A 392 -12.61 1.13 2.66
CA THR A 392 -13.74 0.31 2.20
C THR A 392 -13.30 -1.12 1.91
N THR A 393 -12.14 -1.33 1.31
CA THR A 393 -11.58 -2.67 1.06
C THR A 393 -11.38 -3.44 2.36
N LEU A 394 -10.85 -2.81 3.41
CA LEU A 394 -10.67 -3.41 4.73
C LEU A 394 -12.00 -3.74 5.41
N GLN A 395 -13.02 -2.88 5.34
CA GLN A 395 -14.36 -3.21 5.86
C GLN A 395 -14.93 -4.45 5.18
N HIS A 396 -14.81 -4.52 3.85
CA HIS A 396 -15.28 -5.67 3.08
C HIS A 396 -14.53 -6.95 3.46
N LEU A 397 -13.21 -6.88 3.66
CA LEU A 397 -12.39 -8.00 4.11
C LEU A 397 -12.75 -8.47 5.52
N VAL A 398 -12.90 -7.54 6.46
CA VAL A 398 -13.32 -7.81 7.84
C VAL A 398 -14.67 -8.52 7.89
N TRP A 399 -15.60 -8.11 7.02
CA TRP A 399 -16.91 -8.76 6.90
C TRP A 399 -16.80 -10.18 6.33
N ILE A 400 -16.10 -10.35 5.20
CA ILE A 400 -15.90 -11.65 4.57
C ILE A 400 -15.24 -12.64 5.55
N LEU A 401 -14.28 -12.17 6.34
CA LEU A 401 -13.54 -12.96 7.34
C LEU A 401 -14.28 -13.10 8.69
N GLY A 402 -15.42 -12.44 8.89
CA GLY A 402 -16.20 -12.54 10.13
C GLY A 402 -15.47 -12.03 11.39
N LEU A 403 -14.59 -11.03 11.25
CA LEU A 403 -13.79 -10.51 12.34
C LEU A 403 -14.62 -9.56 13.22
N LYS A 404 -14.57 -9.73 14.55
CA LYS A 404 -15.21 -8.86 15.54
C LYS A 404 -14.17 -8.03 16.30
N PRO A 405 -14.42 -6.74 16.59
CA PRO A 405 -13.53 -5.94 17.42
C PRO A 405 -13.52 -6.45 18.86
N SER A 406 -12.36 -6.46 19.50
CA SER A 406 -12.15 -6.79 20.91
C SER A 406 -11.82 -5.54 21.72
N THR A 407 -12.05 -5.60 23.02
CA THR A 407 -11.69 -4.55 24.00
C THR A 407 -10.19 -4.31 23.93
N GLY A 408 -9.79 -3.18 23.34
CA GLY A 408 -8.40 -2.84 23.01
C GLY A 408 -8.11 -2.62 21.51
N GLY A 409 -9.11 -2.72 20.63
CA GLY A 409 -9.00 -2.39 19.20
C GLY A 409 -8.67 -3.59 18.29
N SER A 410 -7.99 -4.61 18.83
CA SER A 410 -7.68 -5.85 18.09
C SER A 410 -8.93 -6.52 17.52
N MET A 411 -8.88 -6.99 16.28
CA MET A 411 -9.93 -7.79 15.66
C MET A 411 -9.69 -9.27 15.92
N LYS A 412 -10.69 -10.00 16.43
CA LYS A 412 -10.64 -11.45 16.66
C LYS A 412 -11.67 -12.16 15.78
N ALA A 413 -11.28 -13.29 15.20
CA ALA A 413 -12.21 -14.15 14.47
C ALA A 413 -13.30 -14.67 15.42
N SER A 414 -14.57 -14.48 15.06
CA SER A 414 -15.69 -14.93 15.87
C SER A 414 -15.83 -16.46 15.77
N ARG A 415 -15.47 -17.21 16.81
CA ARG A 415 -15.78 -18.65 16.95
C ARG A 415 -17.26 -18.91 17.26
N ALA A 416 -18.18 -18.25 16.58
CA ALA A 416 -19.60 -18.33 16.90
C ALA A 416 -20.46 -18.49 15.64
N SER A 417 -20.63 -19.74 15.22
CA SER A 417 -21.91 -20.33 14.85
C SER A 417 -21.74 -21.85 14.78
N ALA A 418 -22.42 -22.58 15.66
CA ALA A 418 -22.50 -24.03 15.60
C ALA A 418 -23.35 -24.53 14.41
N ASP A 419 -23.98 -23.62 13.66
CA ASP A 419 -24.81 -23.94 12.49
C ASP A 419 -24.10 -23.65 11.15
N ALA A 420 -22.83 -23.25 11.17
CA ALA A 420 -22.01 -23.15 9.95
C ALA A 420 -21.38 -24.51 9.61
N ASN A 421 -22.22 -25.47 9.25
CA ASN A 421 -21.75 -26.71 8.62
C ASN A 421 -21.30 -26.39 7.18
N ALA A 422 -20.03 -26.67 6.88
CA ALA A 422 -19.27 -26.38 5.64
C ALA A 422 -18.77 -24.91 5.56
N VAL A 423 -17.48 -24.58 5.36
CA VAL A 423 -16.48 -25.13 4.43
C VAL A 423 -15.07 -24.77 4.94
N MET A 424 -14.15 -25.74 4.91
CA MET A 424 -12.70 -25.70 5.19
C MET A 424 -12.09 -24.36 5.67
N SER A 425 -11.93 -24.21 6.99
CA SER A 425 -10.91 -23.33 7.58
C SER A 425 -9.61 -24.13 7.69
N THR A 426 -8.62 -23.93 6.82
CA THR A 426 -7.27 -24.44 7.10
C THR A 426 -6.70 -23.60 8.24
N SER A 427 -6.57 -24.23 9.42
CA SER A 427 -6.13 -23.60 10.68
C SER A 427 -4.75 -22.94 10.63
N ALA A 428 -3.97 -23.20 9.57
CA ALA A 428 -2.65 -22.61 9.38
C ALA A 428 -2.69 -21.10 9.11
N VAL A 429 -3.67 -20.58 8.34
CA VAL A 429 -3.66 -19.15 7.96
C VAL A 429 -4.12 -18.22 9.08
N MET A 430 -4.85 -18.74 10.08
CA MET A 430 -5.13 -17.98 11.30
C MET A 430 -3.91 -17.86 12.23
N ALA A 431 -2.89 -18.72 12.06
CA ALA A 431 -1.60 -18.63 12.73
C ALA A 431 -0.60 -17.78 11.93
N ASP A 432 -0.65 -17.82 10.59
CA ASP A 432 0.17 -17.00 9.68
C ASP A 432 -0.39 -15.58 9.44
N LEU A 433 -1.42 -15.18 10.21
CA LEU A 433 -1.81 -13.78 10.33
C LEU A 433 -0.86 -13.16 11.37
N PRO A 434 0.13 -12.35 10.99
CA PRO A 434 0.95 -11.65 11.96
C PRO A 434 0.02 -10.89 12.91
N GLY A 435 0.30 -10.99 14.21
CA GLY A 435 -0.48 -10.37 15.29
C GLY A 435 -0.95 -8.99 14.86
N LEU A 436 -2.26 -8.86 14.68
CA LEU A 436 -2.91 -7.74 14.00
C LEU A 436 -2.68 -6.45 14.79
N HIS A 437 -1.56 -5.78 14.54
CA HIS A 437 -1.25 -4.46 15.04
C HIS A 437 -1.54 -3.43 13.95
N SER A 438 -2.37 -2.43 14.30
CA SER A 438 -2.68 -1.19 13.58
C SER A 438 -3.76 -1.24 12.45
N PRO A 439 -4.79 -0.36 12.52
CA PRO A 439 -5.92 -0.47 11.57
C PRO A 439 -6.75 0.82 11.28
N LEU A 440 -7.54 0.80 10.20
CA LEU A 440 -8.41 1.93 9.80
C LEU A 440 -9.72 1.44 9.14
N ASP A 441 -10.87 2.08 9.45
CA ASP A 441 -12.07 2.34 8.60
C ASP A 441 -13.21 3.09 9.35
N ILE A 442 -13.84 4.03 8.64
CA ILE A 442 -15.00 4.88 8.97
C ILE A 442 -16.18 4.47 8.06
N LYS A 443 -17.37 4.32 8.66
CA LYS A 443 -18.61 3.82 8.02
C LYS A 443 -19.54 4.97 7.60
N ILE A 444 -20.25 4.86 6.47
CA ILE A 444 -21.55 5.54 6.27
C ILE A 444 -22.66 4.53 5.96
N ARG A 445 -23.66 4.56 6.86
CA ARG A 445 -25.08 4.17 6.86
C ARG A 445 -25.54 2.91 6.10
N ASP A 446 -26.16 2.01 6.87
CA ASP A 446 -27.55 1.64 6.62
C ASP A 446 -28.30 1.36 7.93
N ILE A 447 -29.58 1.72 7.93
CA ILE A 447 -30.52 1.78 9.05
C ILE A 447 -31.08 0.36 9.30
N ASP A 448 -31.21 -0.05 10.55
CA ASP A 448 -31.91 -1.26 11.06
C ASP A 448 -31.13 -2.56 11.39
N LYS A 449 -29.80 -2.56 11.49
CA LYS A 449 -29.04 -3.56 12.28
C LYS A 449 -27.92 -2.91 13.10
N GLU A 450 -27.53 -3.55 14.21
CA GLU A 450 -26.53 -3.04 15.18
C GLU A 450 -25.36 -2.31 14.47
N PRO A 451 -25.03 -1.06 14.86
CA PRO A 451 -24.01 -0.27 14.18
C PRO A 451 -22.65 -0.97 14.29
N SER A 452 -21.84 -0.90 13.23
CA SER A 452 -20.49 -1.47 13.31
C SER A 452 -19.65 -0.58 14.22
N LEU A 453 -19.15 -1.18 15.31
CA LEU A 453 -18.25 -0.56 16.28
C LEU A 453 -16.82 -0.41 15.74
N PHE A 454 -16.58 -0.89 14.51
CA PHE A 454 -15.26 -0.87 13.87
C PHE A 454 -14.67 0.54 13.86
N ALA A 455 -15.43 1.55 13.42
CA ALA A 455 -14.92 2.92 13.32
C ALA A 455 -14.46 3.49 14.67
N VAL A 456 -15.18 3.20 15.76
CA VAL A 456 -14.81 3.63 17.12
C VAL A 456 -13.52 2.95 17.57
N ALA A 457 -13.39 1.64 17.32
CA ALA A 457 -12.17 0.89 17.62
C ALA A 457 -10.96 1.42 16.82
N LYS A 458 -11.14 1.80 15.56
CA LYS A 458 -10.05 2.32 14.71
C LYS A 458 -9.64 3.73 15.07
N LEU A 459 -10.60 4.56 15.44
CA LEU A 459 -10.33 5.90 15.93
C LEU A 459 -9.56 5.88 17.26
N LEU A 460 -9.91 4.96 18.16
CA LEU A 460 -9.16 4.65 19.38
C LEU A 460 -7.72 4.22 19.06
N GLU A 461 -7.54 3.23 18.18
CA GLU A 461 -6.20 2.75 17.81
C GLU A 461 -5.34 3.80 17.12
N THR A 462 -5.93 4.63 16.27
CA THR A 462 -5.24 5.77 15.62
C THR A 462 -4.71 6.75 16.66
N GLY A 463 -5.49 7.02 17.71
CA GLY A 463 -5.03 7.84 18.82
C GLY A 463 -3.84 7.18 19.51
N LEU A 464 -3.97 5.90 19.91
CA LEU A 464 -2.92 5.16 20.63
C LEU A 464 -1.60 5.05 19.85
N ALA A 465 -1.63 4.85 18.53
CA ALA A 465 -0.44 4.79 17.70
C ALA A 465 0.28 6.14 17.57
N ASN A 466 -0.48 7.24 17.68
CA ASN A 466 0.02 8.61 17.47
C ASN A 466 0.23 9.39 18.77
N MET A 467 0.44 8.70 19.90
CA MET A 467 0.71 9.35 21.20
C MET A 467 1.90 10.33 21.18
N HIS A 468 2.89 10.06 20.33
CA HIS A 468 4.04 10.94 20.11
C HIS A 468 3.68 12.28 19.44
N ARG A 469 2.53 12.38 18.74
CA ARG A 469 2.03 13.59 18.05
C ARG A 469 0.68 14.07 18.61
N ILE A 470 0.46 13.86 19.91
CA ILE A 470 -0.85 14.07 20.53
C ILE A 470 -1.41 15.50 20.31
N GLU A 471 -0.58 16.54 20.31
CA GLU A 471 -1.06 17.93 20.16
C GLU A 471 -1.78 18.21 18.82
N VAL A 472 -1.42 17.46 17.77
CA VAL A 472 -2.02 17.62 16.42
C VAL A 472 -3.20 16.67 16.24
N MET A 473 -3.08 15.43 16.72
CA MET A 473 -4.04 14.36 16.45
C MET A 473 -5.17 14.24 17.49
N TRP A 474 -4.98 14.78 18.69
CA TRP A 474 -5.92 14.58 19.80
C TRP A 474 -7.30 15.15 19.50
N ARG A 475 -7.38 16.46 19.18
CA ARG A 475 -8.67 17.13 18.90
C ARG A 475 -9.47 16.51 17.76
N PRO A 476 -8.88 16.22 16.58
CA PRO A 476 -9.61 15.54 15.51
C PRO A 476 -10.21 14.20 15.95
N ILE A 477 -9.46 13.42 16.73
CA ILE A 477 -9.88 12.08 17.18
C ILE A 477 -10.96 12.18 18.24
N THR A 478 -10.77 13.03 19.24
CA THR A 478 -11.70 13.17 20.36
C THR A 478 -13.02 13.79 19.92
N ASN A 479 -13.01 14.73 18.96
CA ASN A 479 -14.24 15.31 18.41
C ASN A 479 -15.12 14.26 17.72
N HIS A 480 -14.52 13.40 16.89
CA HIS A 480 -15.26 12.31 16.25
C HIS A 480 -15.79 11.30 17.28
N LEU A 481 -15.03 11.00 18.35
CA LEU A 481 -15.53 10.14 19.44
C LEU A 481 -16.66 10.80 20.25
N LEU A 482 -16.63 12.12 20.42
CA LEU A 482 -17.69 12.88 21.09
C LEU A 482 -18.99 12.86 20.27
N GLU A 483 -18.90 12.94 18.94
CA GLU A 483 -20.05 12.75 18.05
C GLU A 483 -20.63 11.34 18.16
N VAL A 484 -19.77 10.31 18.24
CA VAL A 484 -20.16 8.92 18.48
C VAL A 484 -20.92 8.78 19.81
N CYS A 485 -20.51 9.52 20.84
CA CYS A 485 -21.20 9.53 22.14
C CYS A 485 -22.61 10.11 22.08
N GLN A 486 -23.00 10.82 21.01
CA GLN A 486 -24.35 11.35 20.81
C GLN A 486 -25.24 10.45 19.93
N HIS A 487 -24.70 9.34 19.42
CA HIS A 487 -25.38 8.46 18.46
C HIS A 487 -26.70 7.87 19.00
N PRO A 488 -27.76 7.65 18.19
CA PRO A 488 -29.04 7.11 18.65
C PRO A 488 -28.96 5.70 19.28
N HIS A 489 -27.95 4.92 18.91
CA HIS A 489 -27.78 3.54 19.39
C HIS A 489 -26.91 3.43 20.65
N ILE A 490 -27.43 2.83 21.72
CA ILE A 490 -26.79 2.71 23.05
C ILE A 490 -25.37 2.12 23.01
N ARG A 491 -25.18 0.96 22.36
CA ARG A 491 -23.85 0.31 22.28
C ARG A 491 -22.79 1.18 21.60
N MET A 492 -23.19 2.04 20.66
CA MET A 492 -22.24 2.91 19.95
C MET A 492 -21.74 4.02 20.88
N ARG A 493 -22.65 4.53 21.72
CA ARG A 493 -22.32 5.53 22.74
C ARG A 493 -21.42 4.97 23.83
N GLU A 494 -21.73 3.78 24.33
CA GLU A 494 -20.91 3.08 25.33
C GLU A 494 -19.46 2.91 24.86
N TRP A 495 -19.28 2.47 23.61
CA TRP A 495 -17.96 2.31 23.01
C TRP A 495 -17.25 3.65 22.75
N GLY A 496 -17.98 4.71 22.40
CA GLY A 496 -17.41 6.05 22.26
C GLY A 496 -16.80 6.54 23.58
N VAL A 497 -17.54 6.40 24.70
CA VAL A 497 -17.06 6.78 26.04
C VAL A 497 -15.87 5.92 26.46
N GLU A 498 -15.93 4.62 26.20
CA GLU A 498 -14.86 3.68 26.54
C GLU A 498 -13.58 3.99 25.74
N ALA A 499 -13.70 4.33 24.46
CA ALA A 499 -12.58 4.75 23.62
C ALA A 499 -11.94 6.05 24.11
N ILE A 500 -12.73 7.10 24.40
CA ILE A 500 -12.21 8.36 24.96
C ILE A 500 -11.44 8.08 26.25
N THR A 501 -12.02 7.27 27.14
CA THR A 501 -11.41 6.96 28.44
C THR A 501 -10.09 6.22 28.28
N TYR A 502 -10.04 5.23 27.39
CA TYR A 502 -8.83 4.45 27.15
C TYR A 502 -7.73 5.33 26.52
N LEU A 503 -8.08 6.24 25.61
CA LEU A 503 -7.14 7.23 25.07
C LEU A 503 -6.54 8.10 26.15
N VAL A 504 -7.38 8.64 27.04
CA VAL A 504 -6.92 9.52 28.14
C VAL A 504 -5.97 8.74 29.05
N GLN A 505 -6.31 7.50 29.43
CA GLN A 505 -5.46 6.64 30.25
C GLN A 505 -4.10 6.35 29.59
N ALA A 506 -4.10 6.04 28.30
CA ALA A 506 -2.88 5.78 27.55
C ALA A 506 -2.02 7.04 27.38
N ALA A 507 -2.64 8.21 27.20
CA ALA A 507 -1.93 9.48 27.09
C ALA A 507 -1.18 9.83 28.38
N PHE A 508 -1.82 9.64 29.55
CA PHE A 508 -1.13 9.80 30.85
C PHE A 508 -0.02 8.75 31.06
N GLN A 509 -0.17 7.53 30.52
CA GLN A 509 0.91 6.53 30.53
C GLN A 509 2.12 6.97 29.71
N TYR A 510 1.88 7.58 28.55
CA TYR A 510 2.93 8.09 27.69
C TYR A 510 3.67 9.28 28.31
N HIS A 511 2.96 10.15 29.02
CA HIS A 511 3.54 11.26 29.81
C HIS A 511 4.46 10.75 30.92
N HIS A 512 4.06 9.71 31.64
CA HIS A 512 4.89 9.10 32.68
C HIS A 512 6.23 8.57 32.12
N ASN A 513 6.19 7.95 30.96
CA ASN A 513 7.38 7.43 30.30
C ASN A 513 8.27 8.54 29.69
N ASN A 514 7.74 9.77 29.54
CA ASN A 514 8.42 10.91 28.90
C ASN A 514 8.21 12.22 29.67
N PRO A 515 8.81 12.37 30.87
CA PRO A 515 8.55 13.50 31.77
C PRO A 515 8.95 14.87 31.19
N CYS A 516 9.86 14.92 30.22
CA CYS A 516 10.32 16.15 29.57
C CYS A 516 9.25 16.84 28.69
N LEU A 517 8.16 16.14 28.35
CA LEU A 517 7.11 16.64 27.44
C LEU A 517 5.79 16.98 28.17
N VAL A 518 5.81 16.98 29.50
CA VAL A 518 4.65 17.30 30.34
C VAL A 518 4.58 18.81 30.53
N THR A 519 3.57 19.43 29.93
CA THR A 519 3.26 20.85 30.11
C THR A 519 1.82 20.99 30.61
N GLU A 520 1.55 22.04 31.38
CA GLU A 520 0.22 22.33 31.93
C GLU A 520 -0.86 22.47 30.83
N ALA A 521 -0.48 23.00 29.66
CA ALA A 521 -1.35 23.09 28.48
C ALA A 521 -1.71 21.70 27.93
N ARG A 522 -0.77 20.76 27.95
CA ARG A 522 -0.98 19.40 27.45
C ARG A 522 -1.83 18.58 28.41
N GLU A 523 -1.65 18.72 29.72
CA GLU A 523 -2.50 18.05 30.72
C GLU A 523 -3.97 18.50 30.63
N ARG A 524 -4.20 19.81 30.42
CA ARG A 524 -5.56 20.34 30.17
C ARG A 524 -6.16 19.79 28.88
N LEU A 525 -5.38 19.73 27.80
CA LEU A 525 -5.81 19.19 26.51
C LEU A 525 -6.28 17.72 26.64
N LEU A 526 -5.61 16.91 27.47
CA LEU A 526 -5.99 15.50 27.66
C LEU A 526 -7.34 15.32 28.35
N LEU A 527 -7.73 16.23 29.24
CA LEU A 527 -9.00 16.14 29.95
C LEU A 527 -10.15 16.88 29.26
N GLU A 528 -9.87 17.71 28.25
CA GLU A 528 -10.86 18.43 27.43
C GLU A 528 -12.01 17.52 26.93
N PRO A 529 -11.76 16.32 26.37
CA PRO A 529 -12.83 15.42 25.92
C PRO A 529 -13.71 14.89 27.05
N LEU A 530 -13.13 14.65 28.24
CA LEU A 530 -13.89 14.23 29.41
C LEU A 530 -14.75 15.37 29.95
N SER A 531 -14.32 16.63 29.81
CA SER A 531 -15.15 17.79 30.15
C SER A 531 -16.30 18.00 29.17
N GLU A 532 -16.06 17.81 27.88
CA GLU A 532 -17.09 17.94 26.84
C GLU A 532 -18.15 16.83 26.91
N LEU A 533 -17.77 15.63 27.37
CA LEU A 533 -18.72 14.55 27.65
C LEU A 533 -19.77 14.94 28.72
N CYS A 534 -19.44 15.84 29.66
CA CYS A 534 -20.40 16.32 30.66
C CYS A 534 -21.59 17.05 30.03
N ALA A 535 -21.41 17.65 28.85
CA ALA A 535 -22.46 18.37 28.13
C ALA A 535 -23.45 17.42 27.42
N VAL A 536 -23.13 16.12 27.28
CA VAL A 536 -24.02 15.13 26.65
C VAL A 536 -25.20 14.81 27.56
N ARG A 537 -26.42 14.85 27.03
CA ARG A 537 -27.68 14.73 27.80
C ARG A 537 -28.12 13.29 28.10
N GLN A 538 -27.43 12.30 27.56
CA GLN A 538 -27.84 10.90 27.65
C GLN A 538 -27.34 10.24 28.96
N CYS A 539 -28.23 9.57 29.68
CA CYS A 539 -27.96 9.07 31.03
C CYS A 539 -26.95 7.90 31.09
N ASP A 540 -26.93 7.06 30.05
CA ASP A 540 -26.00 5.95 29.86
C ASP A 540 -24.55 6.42 29.67
N VAL A 541 -24.35 7.47 28.87
CA VAL A 541 -23.04 8.12 28.65
C VAL A 541 -22.47 8.65 29.97
N ARG A 542 -23.31 9.30 30.79
CA ARG A 542 -22.90 9.89 32.09
C ARG A 542 -22.54 8.83 33.13
N ALA A 543 -23.33 7.75 33.22
CA ALA A 543 -23.02 6.64 34.12
C ALA A 543 -21.66 6.02 33.78
N ARG A 544 -21.40 5.82 32.48
CA ARG A 544 -20.13 5.30 31.98
C ARG A 544 -18.98 6.29 32.21
N GLN A 545 -19.22 7.59 31.99
CA GLN A 545 -18.24 8.66 32.23
C GLN A 545 -17.81 8.75 33.70
N LEU A 546 -18.73 8.58 34.65
CA LEU A 546 -18.42 8.56 36.08
C LEU A 546 -17.55 7.36 36.47
N GLU A 547 -17.87 6.19 35.92
CA GLU A 547 -17.06 4.98 36.08
C GLU A 547 -15.64 5.16 35.50
N CYS A 548 -15.55 5.89 34.39
CA CYS A 548 -14.29 6.20 33.71
C CYS A 548 -13.44 7.21 34.49
N ALA A 549 -14.05 8.28 35.01
CA ALA A 549 -13.40 9.23 35.92
C ALA A 549 -12.92 8.52 37.20
N ALA A 550 -13.74 7.64 37.78
CA ALA A 550 -13.36 6.83 38.92
C ALA A 550 -12.17 5.90 38.62
N ARG A 551 -12.16 5.22 37.46
CA ARG A 551 -11.03 4.39 37.02
C ARG A 551 -9.75 5.20 36.84
N LEU A 552 -9.85 6.40 36.28
CA LEU A 552 -8.69 7.28 36.05
C LEU A 552 -8.13 7.80 37.38
N LEU A 553 -9.00 8.22 38.31
CA LEU A 553 -8.59 8.62 39.66
C LEU A 553 -7.96 7.47 40.44
N HIS A 554 -8.54 6.28 40.37
CA HIS A 554 -8.04 5.10 41.09
C HIS A 554 -6.70 4.61 40.55
N SER A 555 -6.48 4.72 39.23
CA SER A 555 -5.25 4.25 38.59
C SER A 555 -4.14 5.31 38.57
N ARG A 556 -4.47 6.60 38.50
CA ARG A 556 -3.51 7.69 38.19
C ARG A 556 -3.79 9.01 38.92
N GLY A 557 -4.53 8.98 40.04
CA GLY A 557 -4.86 10.16 40.85
C GLY A 557 -3.65 11.05 41.18
N ASP A 558 -2.53 10.44 41.55
CA ASP A 558 -1.31 11.15 41.96
C ASP A 558 -0.60 11.87 40.79
N GLN A 559 -0.90 11.50 39.54
CA GLN A 559 -0.26 12.01 38.32
C GLN A 559 -1.05 13.15 37.65
N LEU A 560 -2.19 13.55 38.21
CA LEU A 560 -3.05 14.59 37.64
C LEU A 560 -2.52 16.01 37.84
N GLY A 561 -1.54 16.23 38.73
CA GLY A 561 -0.80 17.50 38.84
C GLY A 561 -1.69 18.76 38.79
N ALA A 562 -1.50 19.59 37.77
CA ALA A 562 -2.23 20.85 37.56
C ALA A 562 -3.63 20.67 36.97
N ALA A 563 -4.00 19.45 36.57
CA ALA A 563 -5.29 19.09 35.98
C ALA A 563 -6.34 18.68 37.03
N TRP A 564 -5.97 18.64 38.32
CA TRP A 564 -6.88 18.32 39.43
C TRP A 564 -8.13 19.24 39.51
N PRO A 565 -8.03 20.57 39.34
CA PRO A 565 -9.21 21.45 39.38
C PRO A 565 -10.23 21.11 38.29
N LEU A 566 -9.76 20.82 37.07
CA LEU A 566 -10.62 20.46 35.95
C LEU A 566 -11.29 19.09 36.16
N MET A 567 -10.57 18.13 36.75
CA MET A 567 -11.14 16.83 37.12
C MET A 567 -12.24 16.96 38.18
N MET A 568 -12.07 17.84 39.18
CA MET A 568 -13.09 18.11 40.19
C MET A 568 -14.32 18.83 39.61
N GLU A 569 -14.13 19.73 38.64
CA GLU A 569 -15.22 20.33 37.87
C GLU A 569 -16.01 19.28 37.08
N ILE A 570 -15.33 18.35 36.42
CA ILE A 570 -15.96 17.22 35.69
C ILE A 570 -16.81 16.37 36.66
N ILE A 571 -16.27 15.96 37.80
CA ILE A 571 -17.00 15.15 38.80
C ILE A 571 -18.21 15.92 39.36
N SER A 572 -18.03 17.22 39.64
CA SER A 572 -19.11 18.08 40.14
C SER A 572 -20.24 18.23 39.12
N ALA A 573 -19.90 18.44 37.84
CA ALA A 573 -20.88 18.58 36.76
C ALA A 573 -21.67 17.28 36.49
N ILE A 574 -21.03 16.12 36.64
CA ILE A 574 -21.69 14.82 36.53
C ILE A 574 -22.63 14.58 37.72
N SER A 575 -22.22 14.98 38.93
CA SER A 575 -23.02 14.81 40.16
C SER A 575 -24.23 15.74 40.24
N SER A 576 -24.13 16.99 39.77
CA SER A 576 -25.22 17.97 39.82
C SER A 576 -26.42 17.60 38.93
N HIS A 577 -26.20 16.83 37.87
CA HIS A 577 -27.24 16.35 36.97
C HIS A 577 -27.81 14.98 37.34
N HIS A 578 -27.36 14.40 38.47
CA HIS A 578 -27.85 13.12 38.99
C HIS A 578 -28.95 13.28 40.05
N ARG A 579 -29.32 14.52 40.41
CA ARG A 579 -30.45 14.85 41.29
C ARG A 579 -31.76 15.03 40.53
#